data_AF-A0A7Y3HAI2-F1
#
_entry.id   AF-A0A7Y3HAI2-F1
#
_cell.length_a   1.000
_cell.length_b   1.000
_cell.length_c   1.000
_cell.angle_alpha   90.00
_cell.angle_beta   90.00
_cell.angle_gamma   90.00
#
_symmetry.space_group_name_H-M   'P 1'
#
loop_
_entity.id
_entity.type
_entity.pdbx_description
1 polymer ?
#
loop_
_entity_poly.entity_id
_entity_poly.type
_entity_poly.pdbx_seq_one_letter_code
_entity_poly.pdbx_strand_id
1 'polypeptide(L)' 'MNIRSFEGKSPVLGTSAYIDPSAIIIGDVVIGDESSVWPLAVVRGDIHRI' A
#
# COMPACT_ATOMS: atom_id res chain seq x y z
N MET A 1 5.86 -11.19 1.40
CA MET A 1 5.98 -9.78 1.85
C MET A 1 5.06 -8.95 0.96
N ASN A 2 3.93 -8.48 1.50
CA ASN A 2 2.86 -7.77 0.80
C ASN A 2 3.05 -6.24 0.74
N ILE A 3 3.89 -5.68 1.61
CA ILE A 3 4.30 -4.27 1.60
C ILE A 3 5.75 -4.20 1.10
N ARG A 4 6.03 -3.38 0.09
CA ARG A 4 7.36 -3.30 -0.54
C ARG A 4 7.78 -1.87 -0.80
N SER A 5 9.06 -1.59 -0.55
CA SER A 5 9.67 -0.31 -0.89
C SER A 5 10.06 -0.25 -2.37
N PHE A 6 10.04 0.95 -2.95
CA PHE A 6 10.53 1.24 -4.29
C PHE A 6 11.32 2.57 -4.26
N GLU A 7 12.54 2.60 -4.79
CA GLU A 7 13.41 3.79 -4.81
C GLU A 7 13.52 4.53 -3.46
N GLY A 8 13.59 3.77 -2.36
CA GLY A 8 13.68 4.33 -0.99
C GLY A 8 12.35 4.83 -0.41
N LYS A 9 11.25 4.78 -1.18
CA LYS A 9 9.89 5.08 -0.71
C LYS A 9 9.23 3.80 -0.20
N SER A 10 8.64 3.86 0.99
CA SER A 10 7.85 2.75 1.56
C SER A 10 6.42 3.19 1.79
N PRO A 11 5.44 2.30 1.62
CA PRO A 11 4.05 2.64 1.92
C PRO A 11 3.87 3.08 3.37
N VAL A 12 3.02 4.09 3.57
CA VAL A 12 2.59 4.57 4.88
C VAL A 12 1.16 4.10 5.10
N LEU A 13 0.94 3.37 6.19
CA LEU A 13 -0.38 2.82 6.54
C LEU A 13 -0.91 3.49 7.81
N GLY A 14 -2.19 3.83 7.78
CA GLY A 14 -2.97 4.20 8.96
C GLY A 14 -3.01 3.05 9.98
N THR A 15 -3.22 3.40 11.24
CA THR A 15 -3.18 2.44 12.35
C THR A 15 -4.37 1.48 12.30
N SER A 16 -5.52 1.94 11.81
CA SER A 16 -6.73 1.11 11.63
C SER A 16 -6.93 0.60 10.20
N ALA A 17 -5.95 0.81 9.30
CA ALA A 17 -6.06 0.34 7.93
C ALA A 17 -6.07 -1.20 7.87
N TYR A 18 -7.07 -1.76 7.18
CA TYR A 18 -7.13 -3.19 6.93
C TYR A 18 -6.42 -3.53 5.62
N ILE A 19 -5.37 -4.35 5.69
CA ILE A 19 -4.68 -4.86 4.50
C ILE A 19 -4.79 -6.38 4.50
N ASP A 20 -5.46 -6.94 3.50
CA ASP A 20 -5.50 -8.39 3.33
C ASP A 20 -4.09 -8.95 3.08
N PRO A 21 -3.73 -10.13 3.63
CA PRO A 21 -2.41 -10.73 3.42
C PRO A 21 -2.04 -11.00 1.95
N SER A 22 -3.02 -11.16 1.06
CA SER A 22 -2.81 -11.40 -0.37
C SER A 22 -2.73 -10.11 -1.20
N ALA A 23 -3.07 -8.96 -0.64
CA ALA A 23 -2.92 -7.67 -1.31
C ALA A 23 -1.44 -7.30 -1.49
N ILE A 24 -1.12 -6.41 -2.43
CA ILE A 24 0.24 -5.93 -2.68
C ILE A 24 0.27 -4.40 -2.71
N ILE A 25 1.14 -3.79 -1.90
CA ILE A 25 1.31 -2.33 -1.79
C ILE A 25 2.78 -1.98 -2.02
N ILE A 26 3.07 -1.11 -2.99
CA ILE A 26 4.43 -0.81 -3.44
C ILE A 26 4.66 0.70 -3.59
N GLY A 27 5.78 1.18 -3.02
CA GLY A 27 6.32 2.51 -3.30
C GLY A 27 5.69 3.64 -2.48
N ASP A 28 5.53 4.80 -3.11
CA ASP A 28 5.00 6.03 -2.51
C ASP A 28 3.46 5.99 -2.41
N VAL A 29 2.96 5.14 -1.51
CA VAL A 29 1.53 4.92 -1.27
C VAL A 29 1.19 5.32 0.15
N VAL A 30 0.08 6.06 0.31
CA VAL A 30 -0.50 6.37 1.62
C VAL A 30 -1.89 5.73 1.70
N ILE A 31 -2.08 4.84 2.66
CA ILE A 31 -3.39 4.28 3.02
C ILE A 31 -3.80 4.92 4.36
N GLY A 32 -4.92 5.65 4.37
CA GLY A 32 -5.39 6.34 5.57
C GLY A 32 -6.02 5.42 6.61
N ASP A 33 -6.31 5.97 7.79
CA ASP A 33 -7.13 5.29 8.80
C ASP A 33 -8.52 4.94 8.23
N GLU A 34 -9.12 3.87 8.75
CA GLU A 34 -10.43 3.33 8.34
C GLU A 34 -10.52 2.91 6.85
N SER A 35 -9.39 2.82 6.15
CA SER A 35 -9.33 2.32 4.77
C SER A 35 -9.13 0.80 4.73
N SER A 36 -9.54 0.17 3.63
CA SER A 36 -9.37 -1.27 3.44
C SER A 36 -8.85 -1.62 2.04
N VAL A 37 -7.89 -2.55 1.99
CA VAL A 37 -7.35 -3.15 0.76
C VAL A 37 -7.62 -4.64 0.82
N TRP A 38 -8.47 -5.11 -0.09
CA TRP A 38 -9.05 -6.45 -0.09
C TRP A 38 -8.21 -7.46 -0.90
N PRO A 39 -8.51 -8.78 -0.80
CA PRO A 39 -7.70 -9.80 -1.44
C PRO A 39 -7.40 -9.54 -2.91
N LEU A 40 -6.17 -9.85 -3.31
CA LEU A 40 -5.66 -9.76 -4.69
C LEU A 40 -5.58 -8.34 -5.29
N ALA A 41 -5.88 -7.29 -4.50
CA ALA A 41 -5.69 -5.91 -4.94
C ALA A 41 -4.21 -5.53 -5.01
N VAL A 42 -3.84 -4.71 -6.00
CA VAL A 42 -2.50 -4.15 -6.15
C VAL A 42 -2.57 -2.63 -6.16
N VAL A 43 -1.89 -1.99 -5.21
CA VAL A 43 -1.73 -0.54 -5.13
C VAL A 43 -0.25 -0.22 -5.34
N ARG A 44 0.06 0.45 -6.45
CA ARG A 44 1.44 0.71 -6.86
C ARG A 44 1.64 2.18 -7.19
N GLY A 45 2.46 2.86 -6.39
CA GLY A 45 2.87 4.25 -6.58
C GLY A 45 4.38 4.33 -6.80
N ASP A 46 4.85 3.95 -7.98
CA ASP A 46 6.29 3.86 -8.30
C ASP A 46 6.78 4.89 -9.32
N ILE A 47 5.98 5.28 -10.33
CA ILE A 47 6.43 6.19 -11.39
C ILE A 47 5.72 7.56 -11.36
N HIS A 48 4.39 7.58 -11.29
CA HIS A 48 3.60 8.81 -11.38
C HIS A 48 2.58 8.92 -10.25
N ARG A 49 2.11 10.14 -9.99
CA ARG A 49 1.08 10.45 -9.00
C ARG A 49 -0.21 10.87 -9.72
N ILE A 50 -1.34 10.38 -9.24
CA ILE A 50 -2.70 10.81 -9.63
C ILE A 50 -3.29 11.59 -8.46
#